data_AF-A0A059G1B4-F1
#
_entry.id   AF-A0A059G1B4-F1
#
_cell.length_a   1.000
_cell.length_b   1.000
_cell.length_c   1.000
_cell.angle_alpha   90.00
_cell.angle_beta   90.00
_cell.angle_gamma   90.00
#
_symmetry.space_group_name_H-M   'P 1'
#
loop_
_entity.id
_entity.type
_entity.pdbx_description
1 polymer ?
#
loop_
_entity_poly.entity_id
_entity_poly.type
_entity_poly.pdbx_seq_one_letter_code
_entity_poly.pdbx_strand_id
1 'polypeptide(L)' 'MVILISNDIRSRIMRGIAAGKSARAVVRQFEVAPSTASRLKRHVEETGSIALRSQGKPKGVT' A
#
# COMPACT_ATOMS: atom_id res chain seq x y z
N MET A 1 9.92 -3.10 -5.53
CA MET A 1 8.71 -3.96 -5.55
C MET A 1 7.50 -3.08 -5.84
N VAL A 2 6.71 -3.37 -6.88
CA VAL A 2 5.49 -2.60 -7.19
C VAL A 2 4.29 -3.31 -6.56
N ILE A 3 3.54 -2.61 -5.71
CA ILE A 3 2.28 -3.10 -5.17
C ILE A 3 1.18 -2.47 -6.03
N LEU A 4 0.50 -3.22 -6.89
CA LEU A 4 -0.52 -2.69 -7.81
C LEU A 4 -1.91 -2.66 -7.16
N ILE A 5 -2.09 -1.80 -6.15
CA ILE A 5 -3.41 -1.51 -5.57
C ILE A 5 -3.66 0.00 -5.60
N SER A 6 -4.93 0.40 -5.57
CA SER A 6 -5.29 1.83 -5.51
C SER A 6 -4.73 2.49 -4.24
N ASN A 7 -4.40 3.78 -4.31
CA ASN A 7 -4.02 4.57 -3.13
C ASN A 7 -5.12 4.55 -2.07
N ASP A 8 -6.40 4.57 -2.45
CA ASP A 8 -7.50 4.49 -1.48
C ASP A 8 -7.47 3.19 -0.67
N ILE A 9 -7.26 2.05 -1.34
CA ILE A 9 -7.13 0.74 -0.68
C ILE A 9 -5.95 0.75 0.28
N ARG A 10 -4.79 1.31 -0.11
CA ARG A 10 -3.63 1.43 0.81
C ARG A 10 -3.96 2.26 2.04
N SER A 11 -4.61 3.42 1.86
CA SER A 11 -5.00 4.30 2.95
C SER A 11 -6.02 3.64 3.88
N ARG A 12 -7.00 2.90 3.35
CA ARG A 12 -7.95 2.11 4.14
C ARG A 12 -7.26 0.99 4.93
N ILE A 13 -6.31 0.29 4.31
CA ILE A 13 -5.51 -0.73 4.99
C ILE A 13 -4.73 -0.13 6.16
N MET A 14 -4.02 0.98 5.92
CA MET A 14 -3.21 1.63 6.94
C MET A 14 -4.04 2.22 8.08
N ARG A 15 -5.21 2.80 7.78
CA ARG A 15 -6.16 3.23 8.82
C ARG A 15 -6.65 2.06 9.67
N GLY A 16 -6.95 0.91 9.05
CA GLY A 16 -7.36 -0.28 9.79
C GLY A 16 -6.26 -0.79 10.73
N ILE A 17 -5.00 -0.78 10.27
CA ILE A 17 -3.84 -1.18 11.09
C ILE A 17 -3.61 -0.19 12.23
N ALA A 18 -3.68 1.12 11.96
CA ALA A 18 -3.55 2.16 12.98
C ALA A 18 -4.65 2.08 14.06
N ALA A 19 -5.84 1.61 13.71
CA ALA A 19 -6.93 1.31 14.64
C ALA A 19 -6.72 0.03 15.46
N GLY A 20 -5.54 -0.59 15.41
CA GLY A 20 -5.19 -1.80 16.17
C GLY A 20 -5.66 -3.11 15.55
N LYS A 21 -6.24 -3.10 14.34
CA LYS A 21 -6.64 -4.33 13.66
C LYS A 21 -5.42 -5.03 13.08
N SER A 22 -5.46 -6.37 13.03
CA SER A 22 -4.38 -7.12 12.39
C SER A 22 -4.32 -6.81 10.89
N ALA A 23 -3.12 -6.58 10.38
CA ALA A 23 -2.90 -6.24 8.98
C ALA A 23 -3.50 -7.29 8.02
N ARG A 24 -3.46 -8.58 8.42
CA ARG A 24 -4.06 -9.68 7.68
C ARG A 24 -5.60 -9.63 7.65
N ALA A 25 -6.24 -9.26 8.75
CA ALA A 25 -7.69 -9.13 8.79
C ALA A 25 -8.18 -7.97 7.91
N VAL A 26 -7.45 -6.85 7.91
CA VAL A 26 -7.82 -5.67 7.12
C VAL A 26 -7.71 -5.92 5.63
N VAL A 27 -6.61 -6.54 5.14
CA VAL A 27 -6.47 -6.81 3.69
C VAL A 27 -7.46 -7.83 3.16
N ARG A 28 -7.90 -8.79 3.98
CA ARG A 28 -8.95 -9.74 3.60
C ARG A 28 -10.29 -9.07 3.30
N GLN A 29 -10.60 -7.95 3.94
CA GLN A 29 -11.83 -7.17 3.68
C GLN A 29 -11.85 -6.56 2.28
N PHE A 30 -10.68 -6.40 1.66
CA PHE A 30 -10.51 -5.85 0.32
C PHE A 30 -10.17 -6.92 -0.72
N GLU A 31 -10.28 -8.21 -0.36
CA GLU A 31 -9.90 -9.35 -1.22
C GLU A 31 -8.42 -9.29 -1.68
N VAL A 32 -7.58 -8.64 -0.88
CA VAL A 32 -6.16 -8.46 -1.18
C VAL A 32 -5.36 -9.59 -0.53
N ALA A 33 -4.37 -10.11 -1.27
CA ALA A 33 -3.48 -11.15 -0.79
C ALA A 33 -2.76 -10.72 0.53
N PRO A 34 -2.62 -11.61 1.54
CA PRO A 34 -1.98 -11.28 2.81
C PRO A 34 -0.55 -10.75 2.71
N SER A 35 0.21 -11.22 1.71
CA SER A 35 1.57 -10.75 1.41
C SER A 35 1.63 -9.27 1.01
N THR A 36 0.51 -8.71 0.54
CA THR A 36 0.41 -7.28 0.23
C THR A 36 0.46 -6.42 1.49
N ALA A 37 -0.07 -6.91 2.61
CA ALA A 37 -0.04 -6.20 3.89
C ALA A 37 1.40 -6.02 4.39
N SER A 38 2.20 -7.09 4.35
CA SER A 38 3.61 -7.04 4.76
C SER A 38 4.46 -6.20 3.82
N ARG A 39 4.21 -6.29 2.50
CA ARG A 39 4.88 -5.44 1.50
C ARG A 39 4.55 -3.97 1.68
N LEU A 40 3.28 -3.63 1.94
CA LEU A 40 2.84 -2.25 2.13
C LEU A 40 3.43 -1.67 3.42
N LYS A 41 3.44 -2.44 4.51
CA LYS A 41 4.06 -2.04 5.77
C LYS A 41 5.55 -1.76 5.58
N ARG A 42 6.28 -2.68 4.97
CA ARG A 42 7.71 -2.51 4.67
C ARG A 42 7.98 -1.28 3.80
N HIS A 43 7.17 -1.05 2.77
CA HIS A 43 7.30 0.14 1.92
C HIS A 43 7.10 1.44 2.71
N VAL A 44 6.10 1.50 3.59
CA VAL A 44 5.86 2.68 4.44
C VAL A 44 7.00 2.88 5.43
N GLU A 45 7.55 1.81 6.01
CA GLU A 45 8.73 1.87 6.88
C GLU A 45 9.99 2.36 6.14
N GLU A 46 10.19 1.89 4.90
CA GLU A 46 11.36 2.25 4.08
C GLU A 46 11.27 3.66 3.48
N THR A 47 10.06 4.16 3.20
CA THR A 47 9.88 5.40 2.42
C THR A 47 9.12 6.51 3.15
N GLY A 48 8.48 6.20 4.28
CA GLY A 48 7.54 7.10 4.97
C GLY A 48 6.26 7.39 4.18
N SER A 49 6.06 6.77 3.01
CA SER A 49 4.97 7.12 2.09
C SER A 49 4.06 5.94 1.79
N ILE A 50 2.75 6.21 1.76
CA ILE A 50 1.72 5.24 1.36
C ILE A 50 1.50 5.27 -0.16
N ALA A 51 2.02 6.28 -0.86
CA ALA A 51 1.79 6.45 -2.30
C ALA A 51 2.58 5.42 -3.12
N LEU A 52 2.00 5.05 -4.27
CA LEU A 52 2.74 4.33 -5.31
C LEU A 52 3.92 5.20 -5.78
N ARG A 53 5.09 4.60 -6.07
CA ARG A 53 6.05 5.24 -6.97
C ARG A 53 5.35 5.42 -8.31
N SER A 54 5.24 6.66 -8.79
CA SER A 54 4.63 7.01 -10.09
C SER A 54 4.92 5.94 -11.15
N GLN A 55 3.93 5.12 -11.50
CA GLN A 55 4.01 4.27 -12.69
C GLN A 55 3.66 5.14 -13.89
N GLY A 56 4.68 5.77 -14.44
CA GLY A 56 4.61 6.54 -15.67
C GLY A 56 6.01 6.74 -16.19
N LYS A 57 6.19 6.66 -17.51
CA LYS A 57 7.41 7.15 -18.18
C LYS A 57 7.64 8.58 -17.67
N PRO A 58 8.86 8.97 -17.25
CA PRO A 58 9.12 10.38 -16.94
C PRO A 58 8.58 11.19 -18.12
N LYS A 59 7.69 12.15 -17.84
CA LYS A 59 7.19 13.07 -18.88
C LYS A 59 8.44 13.60 -19.56
N GLY A 60 8.57 13.32 -20.86
CA GLY A 60 9.72 13.71 -21.64
C GLY A 60 10.01 15.18 -21.33
N VAL A 61 11.18 15.43 -20.76
CA VAL A 61 11.71 16.79 -20.72
C VAL A 61 11.85 17.16 -22.19
N THR A 62 11.13 18.21 -22.58
CA THR A 62 11.14 18.80 -23.93
C THR A 62 12.56 19.10 -24.37
#